data_AF-A0A945HYY2-F1
#
_entry.id   AF-A0A945HYY2-F1
#
_cell.length_a   1.000
_cell.length_b   1.000
_cell.length_c   1.000
_cell.angle_alpha   90.00
_cell.angle_beta   90.00
_cell.angle_gamma   90.00
#
_symmetry.space_group_name_H-M   'P 1'
#
loop_
_entity.id
_entity.type
_entity.pdbx_description
1 polymer ?
#
loop_
_entity_poly.entity_id
_entity_poly.type
_entity_poly.pdbx_seq_one_letter_code
_entity_poly.pdbx_strand_id
1 'polypeptide(L)'
;ALLIVACSSDDSSDGNQLFLEKYDGVVWQRLPLSNDYSYRIAFINSSNSVTQYSYLEGEEESCTSFPIEGTTNDPVDGITTTSIQEETENSLSIFVEFDDGEDVGSYTTIFTVTSDGSSYTLTQTILESTGEYEDVIYNRTDYDVCF
;
A
#
# COMPACT_ATOMS: atom_id res chain seq x y z
N ALA A 1 6.48 56.37 7.76
CA ALA A 1 5.86 55.31 6.93
C ALA A 1 6.91 54.84 5.93
N LEU A 2 7.10 53.53 5.81
CA LEU A 2 8.03 52.91 4.87
C LEU A 2 7.25 51.84 4.10
N LEU A 3 7.34 51.82 2.78
CA LEU A 3 6.48 51.00 1.91
C LEU A 3 7.30 50.47 0.71
N ILE A 4 8.08 49.40 0.94
CA ILE A 4 8.88 48.58 0.00
C ILE A 4 9.14 47.23 0.74
N VAL A 5 9.03 46.01 0.18
CA VAL A 5 8.44 45.44 -1.05
C VAL A 5 8.03 43.97 -0.75
N ALA A 6 7.45 43.26 -1.73
CA ALA A 6 7.05 41.84 -1.72
C ALA A 6 8.04 40.79 -1.12
N CYS A 7 7.46 39.80 -0.44
CA CYS A 7 7.73 38.38 -0.67
C CYS A 7 6.48 37.82 -1.37
N SER A 8 6.49 37.19 -2.55
CA SER A 8 7.59 36.63 -3.35
C SER A 8 8.42 35.56 -2.65
N SER A 9 7.71 34.63 -2.01
CA SER A 9 8.18 33.26 -1.81
C SER A 9 7.05 32.33 -2.22
N ASP A 10 7.07 31.92 -3.50
CA ASP A 10 6.62 30.59 -3.89
C ASP A 10 7.57 29.58 -3.24
N ASP A 11 7.47 29.42 -1.91
CA ASP A 11 8.06 28.29 -1.17
C ASP A 11 7.06 27.13 -1.21
N SER A 12 6.56 26.80 -2.41
CA SER A 12 6.05 25.46 -2.66
C SER A 12 7.26 24.55 -2.73
N SER A 13 7.72 24.14 -1.56
CA SER A 13 8.54 22.95 -1.41
C SER A 13 7.66 21.73 -1.69
N ASP A 14 7.22 21.60 -2.95
CA ASP A 14 6.73 20.37 -3.55
C ASP A 14 7.94 19.43 -3.64
N GLY A 15 8.37 18.97 -2.47
CA GLY A 15 9.29 17.86 -2.34
C GLY A 15 8.67 16.72 -3.12
N ASN A 16 9.42 16.17 -4.06
CA ASN A 16 8.93 15.20 -5.02
C ASN A 16 8.81 13.82 -4.34
N GLN A 17 7.94 13.76 -3.33
CA GLN A 17 7.75 12.65 -2.39
C GLN A 17 7.47 11.36 -3.14
N LEU A 18 8.09 10.29 -2.68
CA LEU A 18 7.80 8.94 -3.17
C LEU A 18 6.52 8.39 -2.52
N PHE A 19 5.97 7.31 -3.09
CA PHE A 19 4.69 6.73 -2.67
C PHE A 19 4.65 6.45 -1.16
N LEU A 20 5.69 5.79 -0.65
CA LEU A 20 5.81 5.40 0.76
C LEU A 20 5.94 6.61 1.68
N GLU A 21 6.59 7.69 1.24
CA GLU A 21 6.67 8.94 2.01
C GLU A 21 5.32 9.67 2.05
N LYS A 22 4.58 9.68 0.93
CA LYS A 22 3.34 10.42 0.75
C LYS A 22 2.12 9.74 1.39
N TYR A 23 2.11 8.41 1.39
CA TYR A 23 0.99 7.59 1.90
C TYR A 23 1.33 6.81 3.18
N ASP A 24 2.43 7.18 3.86
CA ASP A 24 2.83 6.61 5.16
C ASP A 24 1.66 6.67 6.16
N GLY A 25 1.31 5.52 6.71
CA GLY A 25 0.24 5.36 7.69
C GLY A 25 -1.18 5.68 7.19
N VAL A 26 -1.42 5.84 5.88
CA VAL A 26 -2.78 5.98 5.34
C VAL A 26 -3.44 4.61 5.27
N VAL A 27 -4.57 4.44 5.97
CA VAL A 27 -5.35 3.20 5.99
C VAL A 27 -6.39 3.19 4.87
N TRP A 28 -6.34 2.16 4.02
CA TRP A 28 -7.19 1.95 2.84
C TRP A 28 -8.11 0.75 3.04
N GLN A 29 -9.40 0.90 2.76
CA GLN A 29 -10.43 -0.13 2.94
C GLN A 29 -10.91 -0.69 1.60
N ARG A 30 -10.80 -2.02 1.42
CA ARG A 30 -11.22 -2.73 0.20
C ARG A 30 -12.71 -2.54 -0.07
N LEU A 31 -13.05 -2.38 -1.35
CA LEU A 31 -14.39 -2.39 -1.90
C LEU A 31 -14.68 -3.67 -2.71
N PRO A 32 -15.96 -4.09 -2.84
CA PRO A 32 -17.11 -3.58 -2.08
C PRO A 32 -16.99 -3.93 -0.59
N LEU A 33 -17.61 -3.13 0.28
CA LEU A 33 -17.67 -3.44 1.70
C LEU A 33 -18.51 -4.71 1.89
N SER A 34 -17.92 -5.76 2.47
CA SER A 34 -18.66 -6.93 2.95
C SER A 34 -18.99 -6.74 4.43
N ASN A 35 -20.17 -7.19 4.83
CA ASN A 35 -20.60 -7.24 6.23
C ASN A 35 -19.88 -8.33 7.04
N ASP A 36 -19.38 -9.38 6.37
CA ASP A 36 -18.83 -10.58 7.03
C ASP A 36 -17.29 -10.57 7.10
N TYR A 37 -16.65 -9.67 6.33
CA TYR A 37 -15.19 -9.53 6.25
C TYR A 37 -14.81 -8.10 5.85
N SER A 38 -13.95 -7.44 6.64
CA SER A 38 -13.34 -6.16 6.25
C SER A 38 -11.84 -6.31 6.06
N TYR A 39 -11.37 -6.07 4.84
CA TYR A 39 -9.95 -6.05 4.52
C TYR A 39 -9.44 -4.61 4.38
N ARG A 40 -8.41 -4.27 5.15
CA ARG A 40 -7.71 -2.98 5.04
C ARG A 40 -6.22 -3.20 4.79
N ILE A 41 -5.56 -2.19 4.23
CA ILE A 41 -4.11 -2.12 4.11
C ILE A 41 -3.58 -0.74 4.49
N ALA A 42 -2.35 -0.67 5.01
CA ALA A 42 -1.60 0.57 5.22
C ALA A 42 -0.14 0.37 4.80
N PHE A 43 0.47 1.41 4.22
CA PHE A 43 1.89 1.42 3.87
C PHE A 43 2.67 2.07 5.01
N ILE A 44 3.72 1.42 5.49
CA ILE A 44 4.53 1.90 6.61
C ILE A 44 5.97 2.13 6.14
N ASN A 45 6.34 3.40 6.00
CA ASN A 45 7.63 3.82 5.46
C ASN A 45 8.78 3.45 6.42
N SER A 46 8.59 3.61 7.73
CA SER A 46 9.65 3.35 8.72
C SER A 46 10.12 1.88 8.81
N SER A 47 9.36 0.95 8.26
CA SER A 47 9.63 -0.50 8.30
C SER A 47 9.66 -1.16 6.92
N ASN A 48 9.56 -0.39 5.82
CA ASN A 48 9.39 -0.89 4.45
C ASN A 48 8.39 -2.06 4.38
N SER A 49 7.15 -1.82 4.82
CA SER A 49 6.13 -2.88 4.92
C SER A 49 4.72 -2.43 4.55
N VAL A 50 3.90 -3.39 4.12
CA VAL A 50 2.43 -3.26 4.04
C VAL A 50 1.80 -3.99 5.21
N THR A 51 1.07 -3.27 6.06
CA THR A 51 0.25 -3.82 7.13
C THR A 51 -1.13 -4.16 6.57
N GLN A 52 -1.51 -5.44 6.61
CA GLN A 52 -2.83 -5.92 6.24
C GLN A 52 -3.66 -6.13 7.52
N TYR A 53 -4.97 -5.87 7.43
CA TYR A 53 -5.92 -6.02 8.54
C TYR A 53 -6.92 -7.09 8.15
N SER A 54 -7.08 -8.08 9.02
CA SER A 54 -8.10 -9.12 8.90
C SER A 54 -9.10 -9.00 10.05
N TYR A 55 -10.37 -8.88 9.67
CA TYR A 55 -11.51 -9.00 10.57
C TYR A 55 -12.53 -9.94 9.94
N LEU A 56 -12.81 -11.05 10.63
CA LEU A 56 -13.90 -11.98 10.34
C LEU A 56 -15.02 -11.77 11.36
N GLU A 57 -16.28 -11.93 10.95
CA GLU A 57 -17.42 -11.71 11.86
C GLU A 57 -17.31 -12.58 13.14
N GLY A 58 -17.19 -11.91 14.29
CA GLY A 58 -17.11 -12.55 15.60
C GLY A 58 -15.69 -12.79 16.13
N GLU A 59 -14.66 -12.41 15.38
CA GLU A 59 -13.25 -12.43 15.82
C GLU A 59 -12.77 -11.03 16.23
N GLU A 60 -11.66 -10.96 16.97
CA GLU A 60 -10.96 -9.68 17.19
C GLU A 60 -10.19 -9.31 15.91
N GLU A 61 -10.17 -8.01 15.57
CA GLU A 61 -9.35 -7.56 14.43
C GLU A 61 -7.87 -7.83 14.71
N SER A 62 -7.19 -8.45 13.75
CA SER A 62 -5.75 -8.69 13.77
C SER A 62 -5.08 -7.98 12.60
N CYS A 63 -3.80 -7.64 12.77
CA CYS A 63 -3.00 -7.04 11.71
C CYS A 63 -1.65 -7.75 11.57
N THR A 64 -1.21 -7.90 10.32
CA THR A 64 0.07 -8.52 9.96
C THR A 64 0.82 -7.63 8.99
N SER A 65 2.09 -7.35 9.30
CA SER A 65 2.95 -6.48 8.50
C SER A 65 3.91 -7.31 7.64
N PHE A 66 3.81 -7.16 6.33
CA PHE A 66 4.60 -7.89 5.34
C PHE A 66 5.68 -6.96 4.75
N PRO A 67 6.97 -7.34 4.77
CA PRO A 67 8.03 -6.56 4.13
C PRO A 67 7.81 -6.45 2.61
N ILE A 68 7.97 -5.25 2.05
CA ILE A 68 7.90 -5.01 0.59
C ILE A 68 9.27 -5.03 -0.10
N GLU A 69 10.35 -5.21 0.66
CA GLU A 69 11.66 -5.59 0.16
C GLU A 69 12.31 -6.68 1.03
N GLY A 70 13.02 -7.61 0.38
CA GLY A 70 13.84 -8.63 1.01
C GLY A 70 13.20 -10.02 0.98
N THR A 71 13.76 -10.95 1.75
CA THR A 71 13.28 -12.33 1.83
C THR A 71 12.86 -12.67 3.25
N THR A 72 11.63 -13.13 3.40
CA THR A 72 11.11 -13.78 4.60
C THR A 72 11.14 -15.30 4.42
N ASN A 73 11.32 -16.03 5.52
CA ASN A 73 11.27 -17.49 5.55
C ASN A 73 10.56 -17.87 6.84
N ASP A 74 9.26 -18.15 6.72
CA ASP A 74 8.41 -18.61 7.80
C ASP A 74 8.30 -20.15 7.76
N PRO A 75 8.37 -20.86 8.90
CA PRO A 75 8.25 -22.32 8.92
C PRO A 75 6.85 -22.86 8.60
N VAL A 76 5.84 -21.99 8.48
CA VAL A 76 4.45 -22.31 8.10
C VAL A 76 4.14 -21.77 6.70
N ASP A 77 4.42 -20.49 6.45
CA ASP A 77 4.06 -19.81 5.18
C ASP A 77 5.18 -19.88 4.11
N GLY A 78 6.30 -20.52 4.42
CA GLY A 78 7.42 -20.76 3.51
C GLY A 78 8.27 -19.52 3.21
N ILE A 79 8.84 -19.48 2.01
CA ILE A 79 9.76 -18.42 1.58
C ILE A 79 9.01 -17.44 0.68
N THR A 80 8.97 -16.16 1.08
CA THR A 80 8.49 -15.06 0.23
C THR A 80 9.60 -14.04 0.03
N THR A 81 9.89 -13.67 -1.21
CA THR A 81 10.81 -12.60 -1.58
C THR A 81 10.05 -11.46 -2.26
N THR A 82 10.24 -10.24 -1.77
CA THR A 82 9.63 -9.02 -2.30
C THR A 82 10.69 -8.04 -2.80
N SER A 83 10.39 -7.31 -3.87
CA SER A 83 11.28 -6.28 -4.41
C SER A 83 10.51 -5.18 -5.13
N ILE A 84 10.70 -3.93 -4.68
CA ILE A 84 10.18 -2.74 -5.35
C ILE A 84 10.80 -2.64 -6.74
N GLN A 85 9.96 -2.66 -7.78
CA GLN A 85 10.36 -2.52 -9.18
C GLN A 85 10.33 -1.06 -9.64
N GLU A 86 9.35 -0.30 -9.16
CA GLU A 86 9.18 1.12 -9.47
C GLU A 86 8.44 1.81 -8.32
N GLU A 87 8.89 3.00 -7.96
CA GLU A 87 8.19 3.88 -7.03
C GLU A 87 8.14 5.30 -7.61
N THR A 88 6.95 5.90 -7.57
CA THR A 88 6.66 7.27 -8.00
C THR A 88 5.80 7.93 -6.93
N GLU A 89 5.48 9.22 -7.06
CA GLU A 89 4.60 9.92 -6.12
C GLU A 89 3.22 9.25 -5.92
N ASN A 90 2.69 8.56 -6.94
CA ASN A 90 1.32 8.04 -6.95
C ASN A 90 1.19 6.57 -7.38
N SER A 91 2.32 5.87 -7.61
CA SER A 91 2.35 4.44 -7.93
C SER A 91 3.53 3.73 -7.26
N LEU A 92 3.27 2.55 -6.70
CA LEU A 92 4.26 1.62 -6.13
C LEU A 92 4.08 0.23 -6.76
N SER A 93 5.12 -0.28 -7.42
CA SER A 93 5.14 -1.60 -8.07
C SER A 93 6.08 -2.53 -7.31
N ILE A 94 5.57 -3.67 -6.84
CA ILE A 94 6.32 -4.68 -6.09
C ILE A 94 6.20 -6.01 -6.81
N PHE A 95 7.35 -6.63 -7.10
CA PHE A 95 7.43 -8.01 -7.53
C PHE A 95 7.50 -8.93 -6.31
N VAL A 96 6.76 -10.04 -6.36
CA VAL A 96 6.66 -11.04 -5.29
C VAL A 96 6.96 -12.41 -5.88
N GLU A 97 7.90 -13.14 -5.28
CA GLU A 97 8.16 -14.55 -5.51
C GLU A 97 7.85 -15.33 -4.23
N PHE A 98 7.22 -16.50 -4.35
CA PHE A 98 6.88 -17.34 -3.20
C PHE A 98 7.12 -18.84 -3.47
N ASP A 99 7.44 -19.57 -2.41
CA ASP A 99 7.59 -21.02 -2.32
C ASP A 99 7.11 -21.46 -0.93
N ASP A 100 5.87 -21.94 -0.84
CA ASP A 100 5.26 -22.42 0.43
C ASP A 100 5.49 -23.93 0.67
N GLY A 101 6.17 -24.60 -0.26
CA GLY A 101 6.41 -26.04 -0.26
C GLY A 101 5.31 -26.89 -0.91
N GLU A 102 4.14 -26.33 -1.21
CA GLU A 102 3.11 -26.94 -2.07
C GLU A 102 3.09 -26.28 -3.45
N ASP A 103 3.06 -24.94 -3.51
CA ASP A 103 3.06 -24.11 -4.71
C ASP A 103 4.28 -23.16 -4.76
N VAL A 104 4.76 -22.92 -5.98
CA VAL A 104 5.87 -21.99 -6.28
C VAL A 104 5.44 -21.07 -7.41
N GLY A 105 5.52 -19.76 -7.19
CA GLY A 105 4.99 -18.79 -8.13
C GLY A 105 5.55 -17.38 -7.98
N SER A 106 5.10 -16.51 -8.87
CA SER A 106 5.40 -15.08 -8.80
C SER A 106 4.35 -14.22 -9.50
N TYR A 107 4.21 -12.99 -9.01
CA TYR A 107 3.32 -11.96 -9.52
C TYR A 107 3.89 -10.56 -9.26
N THR A 108 3.38 -9.56 -9.97
CA THR A 108 3.65 -8.15 -9.68
C THR A 108 2.38 -7.50 -9.17
N THR A 109 2.43 -6.85 -8.00
CA THR A 109 1.33 -6.04 -7.47
C THR A 109 1.66 -4.56 -7.67
N ILE A 110 0.74 -3.81 -8.27
CA ILE A 110 0.89 -2.38 -8.59
C ILE A 110 -0.19 -1.61 -7.83
N PHE A 111 0.23 -0.76 -6.91
CA PHE A 111 -0.62 0.12 -6.12
C PHE A 111 -0.63 1.51 -6.73
N THR A 112 -1.74 1.95 -7.31
CA THR A 112 -1.90 3.28 -7.92
C THR A 112 -2.93 4.10 -7.15
N VAL A 113 -2.54 5.27 -6.64
CA VAL A 113 -3.47 6.22 -6.01
C VAL A 113 -3.89 7.27 -7.03
N THR A 114 -5.20 7.48 -7.14
CA THR A 114 -5.83 8.54 -7.94
C THR A 114 -6.64 9.47 -7.05
N SER A 115 -6.88 10.70 -7.51
CA SER A 115 -7.76 11.65 -6.84
C SER A 115 -8.66 12.37 -7.84
N ASP A 116 -9.93 12.53 -7.48
CA ASP A 116 -10.92 13.35 -8.19
C ASP A 116 -10.96 14.81 -7.69
N GLY A 117 -10.01 15.20 -6.82
CA GLY A 117 -9.96 16.50 -6.14
C GLY A 117 -10.83 16.61 -4.89
N SER A 118 -11.62 15.58 -4.55
CA SER A 118 -12.42 15.50 -3.31
C SER A 118 -12.05 14.31 -2.43
N SER A 119 -11.60 13.22 -3.06
CA SER A 119 -11.27 11.94 -2.43
C SER A 119 -9.99 11.34 -3.02
N TYR A 120 -9.46 10.31 -2.37
CA TYR A 120 -8.38 9.48 -2.89
C TYR A 120 -8.86 8.04 -2.99
N THR A 121 -8.57 7.41 -4.13
CA THR A 121 -8.88 6.01 -4.42
C THR A 121 -7.58 5.28 -4.74
N LEU A 122 -7.33 4.18 -4.03
CA LEU A 122 -6.22 3.29 -4.32
C LEU A 122 -6.74 2.11 -5.15
N THR A 123 -6.10 1.84 -6.28
CA THR A 123 -6.29 0.60 -7.05
C THR A 123 -5.05 -0.27 -6.86
N GLN A 124 -5.25 -1.53 -6.51
CA GLN A 124 -4.24 -2.57 -6.57
C GLN A 124 -4.50 -3.43 -7.80
N THR A 125 -3.59 -3.43 -8.77
CA THR A 125 -3.60 -4.34 -9.90
C THR A 125 -2.61 -5.47 -9.63
N ILE A 126 -3.08 -6.71 -9.59
CA ILE A 126 -2.24 -7.91 -9.49
C ILE A 126 -2.04 -8.44 -10.91
N LEU A 127 -0.78 -8.66 -11.30
CA LEU A 127 -0.39 -9.22 -12.59
C LEU A 127 0.30 -10.57 -12.36
N GLU A 128 -0.38 -11.66 -12.70
CA GLU A 128 0.19 -13.00 -12.57
C GLU A 128 1.13 -13.35 -13.74
N SER A 129 2.08 -14.26 -13.48
CA SER A 129 2.93 -14.84 -14.53
C SER A 129 2.15 -15.61 -15.63
N THR A 130 0.91 -16.00 -15.35
CA THR A 130 -0.06 -16.58 -16.30
C THR A 130 -0.57 -15.57 -17.34
N GLY A 131 -0.46 -14.27 -17.06
CA GLY A 131 -1.07 -13.18 -17.83
C GLY A 131 -2.49 -12.83 -17.39
N GLU A 132 -3.00 -13.44 -16.32
CA GLU A 132 -4.24 -13.02 -15.66
C GLU A 132 -4.01 -11.76 -14.81
N TYR A 133 -5.08 -10.97 -14.59
CA TYR A 133 -5.03 -9.78 -13.75
C TYR A 133 -6.32 -9.57 -12.95
N GLU A 134 -6.18 -9.11 -11.70
CA GLU A 134 -7.28 -8.64 -10.84
C GLU A 134 -7.03 -7.19 -10.43
N ASP A 135 -8.08 -6.35 -10.53
CA ASP A 135 -8.09 -5.00 -9.96
C ASP A 135 -8.92 -4.99 -8.67
N VAL A 136 -8.28 -4.59 -7.57
CA VAL A 136 -8.93 -4.39 -6.26
C VAL A 136 -8.95 -2.90 -5.93
N ILE A 137 -10.13 -2.37 -5.64
CA ILE A 137 -10.33 -0.94 -5.34
C ILE A 137 -10.42 -0.74 -3.83
N TYR A 138 -9.77 0.30 -3.32
CA TYR A 138 -9.81 0.70 -1.92
C TYR A 138 -10.11 2.20 -1.77
N ASN A 139 -10.91 2.54 -0.76
CA ASN A 139 -11.12 3.93 -0.34
C ASN A 139 -10.22 4.28 0.84
N ARG A 140 -9.72 5.51 0.88
CA ARG A 140 -9.07 6.06 2.07
C ARG A 140 -10.05 6.09 3.26
N THR A 141 -9.53 5.86 4.46
CA THR A 141 -10.30 5.91 5.72
C THR A 141 -9.66 6.84 6.75
N ASP A 142 -10.40 7.10 7.83
CA ASP A 142 -9.94 7.83 9.02
C ASP A 142 -9.53 6.87 10.17
N TYR A 143 -9.28 5.59 9.88
CA TYR A 143 -8.80 4.63 10.87
C TYR A 143 -7.31 4.86 11.18
N ASP A 144 -6.95 4.68 12.46
CA ASP A 144 -5.56 4.63 12.89
C ASP A 144 -4.86 3.35 12.41
N VAL A 145 -3.53 3.42 12.32
CA VAL A 145 -2.68 2.29 11.98
C VAL A 145 -2.56 1.31 13.15
N CYS A 146 -2.67 0.02 12.87
CA CYS A 146 -2.34 -1.06 13.80
C CYS A 146 -0.82 -1.27 13.86
N PHE A 147 -0.27 -1.28 15.08
CA PHE A 147 1.17 -1.38 15.39
C PHE A 147 1.45 -2.52 16.38
#